data_AF-A0A843GS81-F1
#
_entry.id   AF-A0A843GS81-F1
#
_cell.length_a   1.000
_cell.length_b   1.000
_cell.length_c   1.000
_cell.angle_alpha   90.00
_cell.angle_beta   90.00
_cell.angle_gamma   90.00
#
_symmetry.space_group_name_H-M   'P 1'
#
loop_
_entity.id
_entity.type
_entity.pdbx_description
1 polymer ?
#
loop_
_entity_poly.entity_id
_entity_poly.type
_entity_poly.pdbx_seq_one_letter_code
_entity_poly.pdbx_strand_id
1 'polypeptide(L)'
;MYKWSKTSLKRLQTCDKKLQDLANMMLSRSTCDLTITCGYRNEKEQEDAFKSGKSHAHFGQSKHNFLPSQAIDIIPYPICWDKKDKRWQETALNAMWCAGKLGFEITWGGSFKNLEDYPHYELKG
;
A
#
# COMPACT_ATOMS: atom_id res chain seq x y z
N MET A 1 20.57 4.55 3.71
CA MET A 1 19.21 4.86 3.22
C MET A 1 18.82 3.79 2.22
N TYR A 2 17.65 3.19 2.39
CA TYR A 2 17.14 2.13 1.51
C TYR A 2 16.77 2.64 0.12
N LYS A 3 16.62 1.74 -0.84
CA LYS A 3 16.29 2.07 -2.24
C LYS A 3 15.27 1.08 -2.79
N TRP A 4 14.29 1.60 -3.51
CA TRP A 4 13.33 0.77 -4.21
C TRP A 4 14.00 -0.14 -5.23
N SER A 5 13.57 -1.40 -5.26
CA SER A 5 13.88 -2.32 -6.35
C SER A 5 13.28 -1.82 -7.67
N LYS A 6 13.78 -2.32 -8.80
CA LYS A 6 13.19 -2.05 -10.13
C LYS A 6 11.70 -2.41 -10.18
N THR A 7 11.30 -3.49 -9.52
CA THR A 7 9.91 -3.95 -9.47
C THR A 7 9.04 -3.01 -8.63
N SER A 8 9.53 -2.60 -7.46
CA SER A 8 8.82 -1.65 -6.60
C SER A 8 8.66 -0.29 -7.27
N LEU A 9 9.68 0.20 -7.98
CA LEU A 9 9.60 1.44 -8.77
C LEU A 9 8.53 1.35 -9.87
N LYS A 10 8.48 0.25 -10.63
CA LYS A 10 7.45 0.06 -11.66
C LYS A 10 6.03 0.10 -11.07
N ARG A 11 5.82 -0.54 -9.92
CA ARG A 11 4.53 -0.51 -9.21
C ARG A 11 4.21 0.90 -8.71
N LEU A 12 5.17 1.56 -8.09
CA LEU A 12 5.03 2.93 -7.59
C LEU A 12 4.62 3.92 -8.68
N GLN A 13 5.21 3.80 -9.87
CA GLN A 13 4.93 4.66 -11.02
C GLN A 13 3.48 4.59 -11.51
N THR A 14 2.73 3.54 -11.14
CA THR A 14 1.31 3.43 -11.48
C THR A 14 0.39 4.13 -10.48
N CYS A 15 0.90 4.56 -9.32
CA CYS A 15 0.12 5.19 -8.26
C CYS A 15 -0.03 6.69 -8.45
N ASP A 16 -1.04 7.28 -7.78
CA ASP A 16 -1.22 8.72 -7.68
C ASP A 16 0.05 9.39 -7.14
N LYS A 17 0.34 10.61 -7.61
CA LYS A 17 1.53 11.36 -7.22
C LYS A 17 1.66 11.52 -5.70
N LYS A 18 0.55 11.69 -4.98
CA LYS A 18 0.53 11.74 -3.51
C LYS A 18 1.06 10.46 -2.89
N LEU A 19 0.64 9.30 -3.38
CA LEU A 19 1.12 7.99 -2.91
C LEU A 19 2.59 7.74 -3.30
N GLN A 20 3.03 8.27 -4.44
CA GLN A 20 4.45 8.24 -4.82
C GLN A 20 5.33 9.02 -3.83
N ASP A 21 4.91 10.24 -3.50
CA ASP A 21 5.63 11.09 -2.53
C ASP A 21 5.59 10.49 -1.12
N LEU A 22 4.45 9.93 -0.73
CA LEU A 22 4.29 9.19 0.52
C LEU A 22 5.30 8.05 0.64
N ALA A 23 5.34 7.14 -0.33
CA ALA A 23 6.19 5.97 -0.27
C ALA A 23 7.68 6.37 -0.20
N ASN A 24 8.09 7.35 -1.01
CA ASN A 24 9.47 7.84 -0.99
C ASN A 24 9.85 8.46 0.36
N MET A 25 8.94 9.25 0.96
CA MET A 25 9.14 9.81 2.29
C MET A 25 9.20 8.72 3.37
N MET A 26 8.32 7.73 3.31
CA MET A 26 8.32 6.57 4.21
C MET A 26 9.66 5.83 4.14
N LEU A 27 10.15 5.50 2.95
CA LEU A 27 11.41 4.75 2.76
C LEU A 27 12.62 5.50 3.31
N SER A 28 12.65 6.83 3.15
CA SER A 28 13.75 7.67 3.65
C SER A 28 13.84 7.70 5.17
N ARG A 29 12.74 7.39 5.87
CA ARG A 29 12.59 7.47 7.34
C ARG A 29 12.40 6.12 8.02
N SER A 30 12.15 5.06 7.24
CA SER A 30 11.85 3.75 7.77
C SER A 30 13.05 3.14 8.49
N THR A 31 12.79 2.45 9.60
CA THR A 31 13.78 1.68 10.36
C THR A 31 14.16 0.36 9.69
N CYS A 32 13.38 -0.07 8.69
CA CYS A 32 13.64 -1.25 7.87
C CYS A 32 13.39 -0.95 6.39
N ASP A 33 13.90 -1.82 5.51
CA ASP A 33 13.61 -1.70 4.08
C ASP A 33 12.13 -1.99 3.81
N LEU A 34 11.58 -1.41 2.75
CA LEU A 34 10.18 -1.57 2.36
C LEU A 34 10.09 -2.14 0.95
N THR A 35 9.05 -2.90 0.67
CA THR A 35 8.74 -3.38 -0.67
C THR A 35 7.32 -3.03 -1.06
N ILE A 36 7.14 -2.55 -2.29
CA ILE A 36 5.82 -2.30 -2.87
C ILE A 36 5.37 -3.56 -3.60
N THR A 37 4.26 -4.15 -3.19
CA THR A 37 3.71 -5.38 -3.76
C THR A 37 2.64 -5.13 -4.82
N CYS A 38 1.92 -4.01 -4.73
CA CYS A 38 0.89 -3.63 -5.70
C CYS A 38 0.76 -2.10 -5.81
N GLY A 39 0.45 -1.63 -7.03
CA GLY A 39 0.04 -0.26 -7.33
C GLY A 39 -1.29 -0.32 -8.07
N TYR A 40 -1.32 -0.06 -9.36
CA TYR A 40 -2.47 -0.37 -10.21
C TYR A 40 -2.69 -1.88 -10.32
N ARG A 41 -3.97 -2.28 -10.32
CA ARG A 41 -4.43 -3.66 -10.51
C ARG A 41 -5.48 -3.68 -11.61
N ASN A 42 -5.20 -4.41 -12.69
CA ASN A 42 -6.12 -4.53 -13.83
C ASN A 42 -7.31 -5.45 -13.52
N GLU A 43 -8.26 -5.53 -14.46
CA GLU A 43 -9.48 -6.35 -14.33
C GLU A 43 -9.18 -7.81 -14.01
N LYS A 44 -8.29 -8.45 -14.79
CA LYS A 44 -7.93 -9.84 -14.56
C LYS A 44 -7.36 -10.05 -13.15
N GLU A 45 -6.41 -9.21 -12.74
CA GLU A 45 -5.76 -9.31 -11.43
C GLU A 45 -6.74 -9.07 -10.28
N GLN A 46 -7.69 -8.13 -10.45
CA GLN A 46 -8.70 -7.86 -9.43
C GLN A 46 -9.70 -9.00 -9.31
N GLU A 47 -10.18 -9.56 -10.43
CA GLU A 47 -11.09 -10.71 -10.40
C GLU A 47 -10.39 -11.97 -9.88
N ASP A 48 -9.09 -12.15 -10.17
CA ASP A 48 -8.30 -13.23 -9.57
C ASP A 48 -8.12 -13.03 -8.05
N ALA A 49 -7.95 -11.78 -7.58
CA ALA A 49 -7.91 -11.44 -6.15
C ALA A 49 -9.28 -11.68 -5.47
N PHE A 50 -10.37 -11.34 -6.14
CA PHE A 50 -11.73 -11.59 -5.67
C PHE A 50 -11.99 -13.09 -5.53
N LYS A 51 -11.75 -13.86 -6.60
CA LYS A 51 -11.94 -15.32 -6.63
C LYS A 51 -11.08 -16.06 -5.59
N SER A 52 -9.89 -15.54 -5.30
CA SER A 52 -8.98 -16.11 -4.29
C SER A 52 -9.27 -15.64 -2.86
N GLY A 53 -10.30 -14.82 -2.65
CA GLY A 53 -10.67 -14.30 -1.32
C GLY A 53 -9.71 -13.25 -0.76
N LYS A 54 -8.79 -12.72 -1.58
CA LYS A 54 -7.85 -11.65 -1.20
C LYS A 54 -8.44 -10.26 -1.35
N SER A 55 -9.62 -10.15 -1.96
CA SER A 55 -10.39 -8.93 -2.05
C SER A 55 -11.87 -9.28 -2.01
N HIS A 56 -12.69 -8.37 -1.46
CA HIS A 56 -14.16 -8.45 -1.56
C HIS A 56 -14.72 -7.54 -2.65
N ALA A 57 -13.86 -6.81 -3.38
CA ALA A 57 -14.24 -5.91 -4.46
C ALA A 57 -14.08 -6.59 -5.82
N HIS A 58 -15.05 -6.39 -6.70
CA HIS A 58 -14.89 -6.62 -8.14
C HIS A 58 -14.09 -5.50 -8.79
N PHE A 59 -13.69 -5.70 -10.05
CA PHE A 59 -13.07 -4.66 -10.85
C PHE A 59 -13.93 -3.39 -10.91
N GLY A 60 -13.27 -2.23 -10.75
CA GLY A 60 -13.92 -0.92 -10.66
C GLY A 60 -14.38 -0.54 -9.25
N GLN A 61 -14.32 -1.46 -8.28
CA GLN A 61 -14.69 -1.20 -6.88
C GLN A 61 -13.47 -1.04 -5.97
N SER A 62 -12.28 -1.52 -6.38
CA SER A 62 -11.05 -1.32 -5.61
C SER A 62 -10.33 -0.03 -6.00
N LYS A 63 -9.75 0.66 -5.02
CA LYS A 63 -8.89 1.84 -5.23
C LYS A 63 -7.64 1.52 -6.07
N HIS A 64 -7.23 0.26 -6.16
CA HIS A 64 -6.18 -0.19 -7.07
C HIS A 64 -6.61 -0.20 -8.55
N ASN A 65 -7.90 -0.17 -8.85
CA ASN A 65 -8.40 -0.30 -10.23
C ASN A 65 -8.43 1.04 -10.99
N PHE A 66 -8.11 2.15 -10.32
CA PHE A 66 -8.04 3.46 -10.96
C PHE A 66 -6.64 3.71 -11.51
N LEU A 67 -6.53 4.48 -12.59
CA LEU A 67 -5.25 4.93 -13.12
C LEU A 67 -5.26 6.47 -13.20
N PRO A 68 -4.43 7.18 -12.41
CA PRO A 68 -3.46 6.63 -11.45
C PRO A 68 -4.10 5.90 -10.27
N SER A 69 -3.40 4.89 -9.73
CA SER A 69 -3.91 4.10 -8.60
C SER A 69 -4.08 4.94 -7.35
N GLN A 70 -5.25 4.85 -6.74
CA GLN A 70 -5.58 5.53 -5.50
C GLN A 70 -5.25 4.68 -4.26
N ALA A 71 -4.64 3.50 -4.46
CA ALA A 71 -4.12 2.64 -3.41
C ALA A 71 -2.72 2.09 -3.74
N ILE A 72 -2.03 1.65 -2.70
CA ILE A 72 -0.69 1.06 -2.77
C ILE A 72 -0.53 0.01 -1.66
N ASP A 73 0.07 -1.13 -2.02
CA ASP A 73 0.42 -2.17 -1.04
C ASP A 73 1.91 -2.08 -0.69
N ILE A 74 2.24 -1.89 0.58
CA ILE A 74 3.61 -1.74 1.09
C ILE A 74 3.84 -2.71 2.26
N ILE A 75 4.97 -3.44 2.23
CA ILE A 75 5.34 -4.44 3.23
C ILE A 75 6.75 -4.16 3.79
N PRO A 76 6.98 -4.30 5.11
CA PRO A 76 8.31 -4.22 5.70
C PRO A 76 9.16 -5.47 5.39
N TYR A 77 10.45 -5.26 5.14
CA TYR A 77 11.43 -6.32 4.92
C TYR A 77 12.25 -6.60 6.20
N PRO A 78 12.66 -7.85 6.48
CA PRO A 78 12.28 -9.09 5.79
C PRO A 78 10.79 -9.39 5.94
N ILE A 79 10.17 -9.88 4.86
CA ILE A 79 8.73 -10.14 4.81
C ILE A 79 8.35 -11.14 5.90
N CYS A 80 7.37 -10.77 6.71
CA CYS A 80 6.76 -11.63 7.73
C CYS A 80 5.24 -11.44 7.67
N TRP A 81 4.51 -12.54 7.48
CA TRP A 81 3.05 -12.51 7.40
C TRP A 81 2.36 -12.73 8.75
N ASP A 82 3.13 -12.82 9.85
CA ASP A 82 2.55 -12.85 11.19
C ASP A 82 1.90 -11.48 11.47
N LYS A 83 0.59 -11.49 11.72
CA LYS A 83 -0.18 -10.28 12.06
C LYS A 83 0.29 -9.64 13.36
N LYS A 84 0.94 -10.40 14.25
CA LYS A 84 1.52 -9.91 15.51
C LYS A 84 2.85 -9.19 15.31
N ASP A 85 3.41 -9.20 14.10
CA ASP A 85 4.62 -8.47 13.80
C ASP A 85 4.40 -6.96 13.96
N LYS A 86 5.11 -6.36 14.91
CA LYS A 86 4.99 -4.94 15.25
C LYS A 86 5.32 -4.02 14.08
N ARG A 87 6.11 -4.50 13.10
CA ARG A 87 6.50 -3.72 11.93
C ARG A 87 5.32 -3.30 11.07
N TRP A 88 4.21 -4.04 11.12
CA TRP A 88 2.98 -3.61 10.47
C TRP A 88 2.47 -2.28 11.03
N GLN A 89 2.38 -2.18 12.36
CA GLN A 89 1.94 -0.97 13.05
C GLN A 89 2.94 0.17 12.88
N GLU A 90 4.24 -0.12 12.98
CA GLU A 90 5.30 0.88 12.76
C GLU A 90 5.25 1.45 11.34
N THR A 91 5.05 0.59 10.33
CA THR A 91 4.90 1.00 8.93
C THR A 91 3.65 1.85 8.73
N ALA A 92 2.53 1.46 9.35
CA ALA A 92 1.27 2.21 9.27
C ALA A 92 1.37 3.58 9.94
N LEU A 93 1.98 3.68 11.12
CA LEU A 93 2.23 4.95 11.81
C LEU A 93 3.15 5.86 10.99
N ASN A 94 4.19 5.30 10.37
CA ASN A 94 5.06 6.03 9.46
C ASN A 94 4.28 6.58 8.24
N ALA A 95 3.42 5.74 7.64
CA ALA A 95 2.56 6.15 6.52
C ALA A 95 1.62 7.29 6.91
N MET A 96 0.90 7.16 8.04
CA MET A 96 -0.02 8.20 8.51
C MET A 96 0.70 9.52 8.83
N TRP A 97 1.86 9.45 9.47
CA TRP A 97 2.67 10.63 9.76
C TRP A 97 3.16 11.32 8.47
N CYS A 98 3.65 10.54 7.50
CA CYS A 98 4.10 11.08 6.21
C CYS A 98 2.95 11.71 5.42
N ALA A 99 1.78 11.07 5.38
CA ALA A 99 0.58 11.62 4.73
C ALA A 99 0.19 12.97 5.34
N GLY A 100 0.14 13.06 6.68
CA GLY A 100 -0.13 14.32 7.38
C GLY A 100 0.90 15.41 7.10
N LYS A 101 2.19 15.06 6.94
CA LYS A 101 3.24 16.01 6.54
C LYS A 101 3.13 16.47 5.09
N LEU A 102 2.59 15.62 4.22
CA LEU A 102 2.33 15.93 2.81
C LEU A 102 0.96 16.61 2.60
N GLY A 103 0.18 16.82 3.66
CA GLY A 103 -1.08 17.57 3.61
C GLY A 103 -2.28 16.78 3.09
N PHE A 104 -2.29 15.45 3.25
CA PHE A 104 -3.46 14.63 2.91
C PHE A 104 -3.65 13.47 3.89
N GLU A 105 -4.81 12.82 3.80
CA GLU A 105 -5.15 11.67 4.63
C GLU A 105 -5.17 10.37 3.82
N ILE A 106 -4.88 9.28 4.52
CA ILE A 106 -4.97 7.91 3.99
C ILE A 106 -5.77 7.03 4.94
N THR A 107 -6.28 5.93 4.42
CA THR A 107 -6.81 4.81 5.20
C THR A 107 -5.83 3.65 5.12
N TRP A 108 -5.61 2.96 6.24
CA TRP A 108 -4.80 1.76 6.32
C TRP A 108 -5.68 0.51 6.42
N GLY A 109 -5.46 -0.48 5.56
CA GLY A 109 -6.30 -1.68 5.48
C GLY A 109 -6.24 -2.59 6.70
N GLY A 110 -5.19 -2.47 7.54
CA GLY A 110 -5.14 -3.14 8.85
C GLY A 110 -6.23 -2.66 9.83
N SER A 111 -6.89 -1.53 9.55
CA SER A 111 -8.01 -1.00 10.34
C SER A 111 -9.40 -1.36 9.79
N PHE A 112 -9.47 -2.10 8.69
CA PHE A 112 -10.73 -2.55 8.12
C PHE A 112 -11.44 -3.58 9.01
N LYS A 113 -12.75 -3.44 9.19
CA LYS A 113 -13.54 -4.29 10.11
C LYS A 113 -13.71 -5.73 9.64
N ASN A 114 -13.80 -5.96 8.33
CA ASN A 114 -14.25 -7.23 7.75
C ASN A 114 -13.17 -7.96 6.91
N LEU A 115 -12.05 -7.29 6.61
CA LEU A 115 -10.93 -7.84 5.87
C LEU A 115 -9.66 -7.08 6.24
N GLU A 116 -8.93 -7.56 7.25
CA GLU A 116 -7.66 -6.96 7.63
C GLU A 116 -6.63 -7.11 6.51
N ASP A 117 -6.29 -6.01 5.86
CA ASP A 117 -5.34 -5.95 4.76
C ASP A 117 -4.14 -5.08 5.15
N TYR A 118 -3.19 -5.70 5.86
CA TYR A 118 -2.05 -5.01 6.46
C TYR A 118 -1.13 -4.28 5.45
N PRO A 119 -0.87 -4.85 4.24
CA PRO A 119 -0.13 -4.13 3.20
C PRO A 119 -0.83 -2.88 2.66
N HIS A 120 -2.16 -2.81 2.73
CA HIS A 120 -2.96 -1.86 1.94
C HIS A 120 -3.01 -0.45 2.53
N TYR A 121 -2.80 0.55 1.68
CA TYR A 121 -3.00 1.96 1.97
C TYR A 121 -3.75 2.63 0.82
N GLU A 122 -4.75 3.45 1.12
CA GLU A 122 -5.53 4.17 0.10
C GLU A 122 -5.76 5.64 0.45
N LEU A 123 -5.85 6.49 -0.56
CA LEU A 123 -6.20 7.90 -0.38
C LEU A 123 -7.62 8.03 0.17
N LYS A 124 -7.81 8.87 1.19
CA LYS A 124 -9.15 9.31 1.58
C LYS A 124 -9.67 10.34 0.56
N GLY A 125 -10.94 10.17 0.18
CA GLY A 125 -11.69 11.11 -0.63
C GLY A 125 -12.27 12.24 0.21
#